data_AF-A0A849WLD7-F1
#
_entry.id   AF-A0A849WLD7-F1
#
_cell.length_a   1.000
_cell.length_b   1.000
_cell.length_c   1.000
_cell.angle_alpha   90.00
_cell.angle_beta   90.00
_cell.angle_gamma   90.00
#
_symmetry.space_group_name_H-M   'P 1'
#
loop_
_entity.id
_entity.type
_entity.pdbx_description
1 polymer ?
#
loop_
_entity_poly.entity_id
_entity_poly.type
_entity_poly.pdbx_seq_one_letter_code
_entity_poly.pdbx_strand_id
1 'polypeptide(L)'
;MGNNIVIYLKPGEIYASCDDIVIKTVLGSCISVCLHDKINRVGGANHYMLPTSKSGSQDIYNYGENAIPALIDAVISEGGNRKYLVSQIIGGSCTRPDSTIDVGSQNIEIARQQLAKYGIPILREEVGGTTGRVIRFFPKSNELEMKFAGVRAEKAESKPMETQPNYSFVNLSQAQGQFLQNLFSVALQRAGISLSSLLGTGVSVGIREVLLRKMDYVQEYLQNSFGDFIISTGQKEDRPLGEVVMLMDTSKARIIVNSLLKRPMESPLIYDRMESSVLSELANILINAILGTLANHLGFTMMLRVPSLAKGKAELEKVPFMNPAKKWKVSLAVKTSLSIPAFKSETSLLFMIELRTPSVFFDLQG
;
A
#
# COMPACT_ATOMS: atom_id res chain seq x y z
N MET A 1 -2.42 3.54 23.71
CA MET A 1 -1.58 4.10 22.62
C MET A 1 -2.20 3.61 21.32
N GLY A 2 -2.71 4.50 20.48
CA GLY A 2 -3.67 4.17 19.41
C GLY A 2 -3.18 3.12 18.40
N ASN A 3 -4.08 2.21 18.02
CA ASN A 3 -3.90 1.12 17.04
C ASN A 3 -3.85 1.59 15.58
N ASN A 4 -3.78 2.89 15.34
CA ASN A 4 -3.82 3.46 14.00
C ASN A 4 -2.64 2.96 13.16
N ILE A 5 -2.92 2.67 11.89
CA ILE A 5 -1.88 2.33 10.91
C ILE A 5 -0.92 3.51 10.80
N VAL A 6 0.38 3.25 10.95
CA VAL A 6 1.41 4.28 10.80
C VAL A 6 2.02 4.18 9.40
N ILE A 7 1.85 5.25 8.63
CA ILE A 7 2.45 5.45 7.31
C ILE A 7 3.72 6.29 7.47
N TYR A 8 4.90 5.76 7.15
CA TYR A 8 6.15 6.52 7.26
C TYR A 8 6.53 7.18 5.92
N LEU A 9 6.41 8.51 5.81
CA LEU A 9 6.76 9.26 4.60
C LEU A 9 8.26 9.51 4.47
N LYS A 10 8.87 8.96 3.43
CA LYS A 10 10.24 9.27 2.99
C LYS A 10 10.26 10.53 2.13
N PRO A 11 11.44 11.13 1.91
CA PRO A 11 11.58 12.22 0.95
C PRO A 11 11.07 11.83 -0.44
N GLY A 12 10.39 12.77 -1.10
CA GLY A 12 9.75 12.57 -2.39
C GLY A 12 8.38 11.90 -2.32
N GLU A 13 7.92 11.54 -1.12
CA GLU A 13 6.66 10.83 -0.96
C GLU A 13 5.49 11.73 -0.56
N ILE A 14 4.30 11.30 -0.99
CA ILE A 14 3.01 11.97 -0.76
C ILE A 14 2.04 10.89 -0.29
N TYR A 15 1.24 11.17 0.72
CA TYR A 15 0.15 10.27 1.12
C TYR A 15 -1.07 11.08 1.54
N ALA A 16 -2.24 10.68 1.05
CA ALA A 16 -3.53 11.25 1.42
C ALA A 16 -4.52 10.13 1.72
N SER A 17 -5.39 10.37 2.70
CA SER A 17 -6.41 9.42 3.15
C SER A 17 -7.51 10.12 3.95
N CYS A 18 -8.72 9.52 3.93
CA CYS A 18 -9.85 9.85 4.78
C CYS A 18 -9.95 8.95 6.04
N ASP A 19 -8.99 8.04 6.20
CA ASP A 19 -9.02 6.98 7.20
C ASP A 19 -8.40 7.39 8.53
N ASP A 20 -8.65 6.59 9.58
CA ASP A 20 -8.00 6.76 10.88
C ASP A 20 -6.57 6.19 10.87
N ILE A 21 -5.68 6.91 10.20
CA ILE A 21 -4.27 6.56 10.04
C ILE A 21 -3.37 7.69 10.54
N VAL A 22 -2.11 7.36 10.80
CA VAL A 22 -1.09 8.31 11.21
C VAL A 22 -0.01 8.41 10.16
N ILE A 23 0.26 9.60 9.65
CA ILE A 23 1.40 9.87 8.80
C ILE A 23 2.57 10.32 9.68
N LYS A 24 3.68 9.57 9.65
CA LYS A 24 4.90 9.85 10.40
C LYS A 24 6.03 10.23 9.44
N THR A 25 6.81 11.25 9.78
CA THR A 25 8.06 11.55 9.06
C THR A 25 9.08 12.21 9.98
N VAL A 26 10.35 12.15 9.57
CA VAL A 26 11.48 12.84 10.22
C VAL A 26 11.98 13.92 9.28
N LEU A 27 12.10 15.13 9.82
CA LEU A 27 12.37 16.35 9.07
C LEU A 27 13.63 17.04 9.59
N GLY A 28 14.56 17.34 8.69
CA GLY A 28 15.68 18.25 8.90
C GLY A 28 15.41 19.55 8.15
N SER A 29 16.27 19.88 7.17
CA SER A 29 16.07 21.01 6.24
C SER A 29 14.92 20.80 5.25
N CYS A 30 14.46 19.56 5.08
CA CYS A 30 13.24 19.22 4.34
C CYS A 30 11.98 19.73 5.05
N ILE A 31 10.88 19.81 4.30
CA ILE A 31 9.58 20.27 4.80
C ILE A 31 8.53 19.18 4.56
N SER A 32 7.61 19.08 5.51
CA SER A 32 6.32 18.43 5.29
C SER A 32 5.23 19.49 5.34
N VAL A 33 4.47 19.59 4.25
CA VAL A 33 3.17 20.25 4.24
C VAL A 33 2.12 19.20 4.55
N CYS A 34 1.34 19.44 5.59
CA CYS A 34 0.18 18.64 5.95
C CYS A 34 -1.08 19.40 5.52
N LEU A 35 -1.96 18.79 4.73
CA LEU A 35 -3.25 19.34 4.30
C LEU A 35 -4.40 18.62 4.98
N HIS A 36 -5.47 19.36 5.24
CA HIS A 36 -6.71 18.83 5.80
C HIS A 36 -7.93 19.58 5.29
N ASP A 37 -8.92 18.85 4.77
CA ASP A 37 -10.27 19.33 4.51
C ASP A 37 -11.11 19.25 5.78
N LYS A 38 -11.48 20.43 6.30
CA LYS A 38 -12.23 20.58 7.56
C LYS A 38 -13.67 20.06 7.52
N ILE A 39 -14.25 19.87 6.34
CA ILE A 39 -15.64 19.42 6.16
C ILE A 39 -15.66 17.93 5.89
N ASN A 40 -14.89 17.47 4.90
CA ASN A 40 -14.91 16.06 4.48
C ASN A 40 -14.01 15.16 5.33
N ARG A 41 -13.21 15.72 6.25
CA ARG A 41 -12.28 15.00 7.13
C ARG A 41 -11.29 14.12 6.35
N VAL A 42 -10.77 14.68 5.26
CA VAL A 42 -9.76 14.07 4.40
C VAL A 42 -8.50 14.90 4.49
N GLY A 43 -7.34 14.26 4.57
CA GLY A 43 -6.08 14.99 4.60
C GLY A 43 -4.94 14.20 4.03
N GLY A 44 -3.75 14.78 4.10
CA GLY A 44 -2.54 14.12 3.68
C GLY A 44 -1.31 14.93 4.03
N ALA A 45 -0.14 14.34 3.82
CA ALA A 45 1.11 15.06 3.94
C ALA A 45 2.06 14.68 2.80
N ASN A 46 2.99 15.58 2.52
CA ASN A 46 4.13 15.31 1.65
C ASN A 46 5.44 15.37 2.46
N HIS A 47 6.54 15.00 1.82
CA HIS A 47 7.87 15.21 2.33
C HIS A 47 8.77 15.60 1.14
N TYR A 48 9.11 16.88 1.00
CA TYR A 48 10.01 17.33 -0.07
C TYR A 48 11.32 17.88 0.49
N MET A 49 12.38 17.80 -0.31
CA MET A 49 13.75 18.12 0.11
C MET A 49 14.23 19.48 -0.38
N LEU A 50 13.75 19.92 -1.53
CA LEU A 50 14.29 21.06 -2.27
C LEU A 50 13.17 22.02 -2.69
N PRO A 51 13.47 23.30 -2.92
CA PRO A 51 12.41 24.26 -3.23
C PRO A 51 11.85 24.06 -4.64
N THR A 52 12.73 24.10 -5.64
CA THR A 52 12.38 24.10 -7.08
C THR A 52 13.21 23.08 -7.85
N SER A 53 12.59 22.44 -8.83
CA SER A 53 13.21 21.41 -9.67
C SER A 53 14.23 22.01 -10.62
N LYS A 54 15.28 21.21 -10.89
CA LYS A 54 16.20 21.46 -12.01
C LYS A 54 15.75 20.61 -13.19
N SER A 55 15.88 21.14 -14.40
CA SER A 55 15.51 20.45 -15.64
C SER A 55 16.08 19.04 -15.68
N GLY A 56 15.23 18.04 -15.96
CA GLY A 56 15.64 16.63 -16.10
C GLY A 56 15.64 15.80 -14.81
N SER A 57 15.13 16.30 -13.69
CA SER A 57 15.04 15.50 -12.46
C SER A 57 13.97 14.40 -12.56
N GLN A 58 14.35 13.16 -12.26
CA GLN A 58 13.43 12.01 -12.27
C GLN A 58 12.45 12.03 -11.07
N ASP A 59 12.87 12.60 -9.93
CA ASP A 59 12.08 12.62 -8.70
C ASP A 59 11.41 13.98 -8.48
N ILE A 60 10.43 14.31 -9.33
CA ILE A 60 9.78 15.62 -9.34
C ILE A 60 9.16 16.02 -7.99
N TYR A 61 8.76 15.06 -7.15
CA TYR A 61 8.16 15.33 -5.84
C TYR A 61 9.18 15.58 -4.71
N ASN A 62 10.48 15.49 -5.00
CA ASN A 62 11.49 16.01 -4.08
C ASN A 62 11.47 17.55 -4.00
N TYR A 63 10.72 18.21 -4.88
CA TYR A 63 10.65 19.66 -4.98
C TYR A 63 9.30 20.19 -4.51
N GLY A 64 9.30 21.16 -3.59
CA GLY A 64 8.08 21.74 -3.01
C GLY A 64 7.13 22.31 -4.06
N GLU A 65 7.67 22.90 -5.13
CA GLU A 65 6.88 23.41 -6.26
C GLU A 65 5.97 22.36 -6.92
N ASN A 66 6.35 21.08 -6.87
CA ASN A 66 5.61 19.96 -7.47
C ASN A 66 4.90 19.11 -6.42
N ALA A 67 5.52 18.92 -5.25
CA ALA A 67 5.01 18.09 -4.18
C ALA A 67 3.75 18.66 -3.52
N ILE A 68 3.63 19.99 -3.44
CA ILE A 68 2.47 20.64 -2.83
C ILE A 68 1.24 20.56 -3.74
N PRO A 69 1.31 20.92 -5.05
CA PRO A 69 0.20 20.67 -5.98
C PRO A 69 -0.23 19.21 -6.02
N ALA A 70 0.72 18.28 -6.10
CA ALA A 70 0.42 16.85 -6.14
C ALA A 70 -0.24 16.34 -4.85
N LEU A 71 0.09 16.93 -3.69
CA LEU A 71 -0.60 16.64 -2.43
C LEU A 71 -2.05 17.15 -2.45
N ILE A 72 -2.30 18.34 -3.02
CA ILE A 72 -3.66 18.87 -3.18
C ILE A 72 -4.49 17.91 -4.03
N ASP A 73 -3.97 17.48 -5.18
CA ASP A 73 -4.64 16.53 -6.06
C ASP A 73 -4.89 15.19 -5.37
N ALA A 74 -3.93 14.70 -4.60
CA ALA A 74 -4.08 13.47 -3.82
C ALA A 74 -5.19 13.59 -2.76
N VAL A 75 -5.30 14.71 -2.04
CA VAL A 75 -6.39 14.92 -1.08
C VAL A 75 -7.74 15.01 -1.78
N ILE A 76 -7.80 15.66 -2.95
CA ILE A 76 -9.03 15.74 -3.75
C ILE A 76 -9.46 14.37 -4.27
N SER A 77 -8.51 13.54 -4.73
CA SER A 77 -8.82 12.18 -5.20
C SER A 77 -9.37 11.28 -4.10
N GLU A 78 -9.07 11.59 -2.84
CA GLU A 78 -9.64 10.91 -1.66
C GLU A 78 -11.02 11.44 -1.24
N GLY A 79 -11.63 12.32 -2.04
CA GLY A 79 -12.92 12.95 -1.74
C GLY A 79 -12.82 14.25 -0.96
N GLY A 80 -11.61 14.81 -0.81
CA GLY A 80 -11.42 16.16 -0.30
C GLY A 80 -11.89 17.23 -1.29
N ASN A 81 -12.17 18.41 -0.75
CA ASN A 81 -12.60 19.58 -1.49
C ASN A 81 -11.65 20.74 -1.20
N ARG A 82 -11.03 21.24 -2.28
CA ARG A 82 -10.06 22.32 -2.24
C ARG A 82 -10.52 23.55 -1.45
N LYS A 83 -11.82 23.88 -1.49
CA LYS A 83 -12.41 25.04 -0.80
C LYS A 83 -12.24 24.99 0.72
N TYR A 84 -12.15 23.80 1.29
CA TYR A 84 -12.12 23.59 2.74
C TYR A 84 -10.74 23.19 3.27
N LEU A 85 -9.74 23.17 2.39
CA LEU A 85 -8.37 22.84 2.76
C LEU A 85 -7.75 23.90 3.67
N VAL A 86 -7.04 23.42 4.68
CA VAL A 86 -6.07 24.15 5.49
C VAL A 86 -4.76 23.40 5.51
N SER A 87 -3.70 24.11 5.88
CA SER A 87 -2.35 23.55 5.94
C SER A 87 -1.66 23.73 7.28
N GLN A 88 -0.73 22.83 7.57
CA GLN A 88 0.30 22.98 8.60
C GLN A 88 1.67 22.74 7.95
N ILE A 89 2.67 23.54 8.31
CA ILE A 89 4.03 23.45 7.75
C ILE A 89 5.00 23.09 8.86
N ILE A 90 5.78 22.04 8.69
CA ILE A 90 6.77 21.58 9.67
C ILE A 90 8.10 21.29 8.99
N GLY A 91 9.22 21.59 9.66
CA GLY A 91 10.57 21.21 9.22
C GLY A 91 11.46 22.41 8.93
N GLY A 92 12.31 22.32 7.92
CA GLY A 92 13.15 23.43 7.49
C GLY A 92 14.24 23.82 8.49
N SER A 93 14.70 22.90 9.34
CA SER A 93 15.80 23.17 10.26
C SER A 93 17.11 23.35 9.49
N CYS A 94 17.91 24.35 9.85
CA CYS A 94 19.24 24.57 9.31
C CYS A 94 20.29 24.08 10.30
N THR A 95 20.94 22.95 9.99
CA THR A 95 22.04 22.39 10.81
C THR A 95 23.37 23.12 10.60
N ARG A 96 23.47 24.00 9.60
CA ARG A 96 24.67 24.81 9.30
C ARG A 96 24.29 26.27 9.06
N PRO A 97 23.96 27.03 10.12
CA PRO A 97 23.56 28.44 10.00
C PRO A 97 24.63 29.32 9.32
N ASP A 98 25.91 28.90 9.33
CA ASP A 98 27.02 29.63 8.70
C ASP A 98 27.20 29.33 7.20
N SER A 99 26.33 28.51 6.60
CA SER A 99 26.37 28.24 5.16
C SER A 99 25.70 29.35 4.35
N THR A 100 26.27 29.70 3.20
CA THR A 100 25.72 30.72 2.30
C THR A 100 24.39 30.34 1.65
N ILE A 101 23.97 29.07 1.74
CA ILE A 101 22.74 28.55 1.16
C ILE A 101 21.94 27.82 2.25
N ASP A 102 20.96 28.51 2.81
CA ASP A 102 19.98 27.90 3.72
C ASP A 102 18.83 27.28 2.93
N VAL A 103 18.98 25.99 2.61
CA VAL A 103 17.95 25.19 1.94
C VAL A 103 16.67 25.11 2.76
N GLY A 104 16.76 25.11 4.10
CA GLY A 104 15.61 25.07 4.99
C GLY A 104 14.73 26.31 4.82
N SER A 105 15.34 27.49 4.86
CA SER A 105 14.65 28.77 4.62
C SER A 105 14.02 28.84 3.22
N GLN A 106 14.73 28.38 2.18
CA GLN A 106 14.17 28.32 0.83
C GLN A 106 12.98 27.35 0.72
N ASN A 107 13.06 26.20 1.39
CA ASN A 107 11.96 25.24 1.44
C ASN A 107 10.74 25.82 2.15
N ILE A 108 10.91 26.55 3.24
CA ILE A 108 9.81 27.22 3.95
C ILE A 108 9.13 28.23 3.02
N GLU A 109 9.93 29.01 2.30
CA GLU A 109 9.43 30.04 1.40
C GLU A 109 8.62 29.44 0.24
N ILE A 110 9.10 28.35 -0.39
CA ILE A 110 8.30 27.70 -1.44
C ILE A 110 6.98 27.13 -0.89
N ALA A 111 6.95 26.65 0.36
CA ALA A 111 5.70 26.17 0.97
C ALA A 111 4.67 27.29 1.05
N ARG A 112 5.06 28.44 1.60
CA ARG A 112 4.21 29.62 1.76
C ARG A 112 3.72 30.12 0.41
N GLN A 113 4.63 30.24 -0.56
CA GLN A 113 4.30 30.69 -1.92
C GLN A 113 3.29 29.78 -2.61
N GLN A 114 3.51 28.46 -2.58
CA GLN A 114 2.56 27.52 -3.19
C GLN A 114 1.22 27.55 -2.46
N LEU A 115 1.18 27.49 -1.13
CA LEU A 115 -0.08 27.51 -0.38
C LEU A 115 -0.87 28.80 -0.62
N ALA A 116 -0.19 29.95 -0.66
CA ALA A 116 -0.79 31.24 -1.03
C ALA A 116 -1.34 31.23 -2.46
N LYS A 117 -0.57 30.72 -3.43
CA LYS A 117 -1.00 30.57 -4.83
C LYS A 117 -2.26 29.71 -4.95
N TYR A 118 -2.40 28.66 -4.15
CA TYR A 118 -3.58 27.80 -4.15
C TYR A 118 -4.73 28.31 -3.28
N GLY A 119 -4.53 29.39 -2.51
CA GLY A 119 -5.52 29.98 -1.60
C GLY A 119 -5.77 29.14 -0.34
N ILE A 120 -4.78 28.37 0.11
CA ILE A 120 -4.90 27.44 1.25
C ILE A 120 -4.34 28.13 2.52
N PRO A 121 -5.16 28.37 3.55
CA PRO A 121 -4.71 29.01 4.78
C PRO A 121 -3.80 28.12 5.62
N ILE A 122 -2.74 28.70 6.18
CA ILE A 122 -1.83 28.03 7.11
C ILE A 122 -2.34 28.23 8.55
N LEU A 123 -2.67 27.14 9.25
CA LEU A 123 -3.13 27.18 10.64
C LEU A 123 -1.99 27.06 11.65
N ARG A 124 -0.91 26.39 11.27
CA ARG A 124 0.24 26.13 12.14
C ARG A 124 1.52 26.09 11.34
N GLU A 125 2.56 26.73 11.85
CA GLU A 125 3.93 26.62 11.34
C GLU A 125 4.88 26.25 12.48
N GLU A 126 5.63 25.17 12.28
CA GLU A 126 6.68 24.68 13.18
C GLU A 126 7.97 24.51 12.37
N VAL A 127 8.48 25.65 11.89
CA VAL A 127 9.55 25.69 10.89
C VAL A 127 10.85 26.31 11.42
N GLY A 128 11.97 26.09 10.71
CA GLY A 128 13.26 26.70 11.02
C GLY A 128 13.98 26.04 12.21
N GLY A 129 14.84 26.80 12.90
CA GLY A 129 15.66 26.31 14.00
C GLY A 129 16.81 25.40 13.55
N THR A 130 17.54 24.82 14.50
CA THR A 130 18.75 24.02 14.24
C THR A 130 18.57 22.52 14.49
N THR A 131 17.44 22.12 15.05
CA THR A 131 17.15 20.74 15.43
C THR A 131 16.08 20.14 14.54
N GLY A 132 16.31 18.91 14.08
CA GLY A 132 15.32 18.15 13.32
C GLY A 132 14.06 17.83 14.14
N ARG A 133 13.00 17.41 13.46
CA ARG A 133 11.68 17.14 14.05
C ARG A 133 11.16 15.78 13.60
N VAL A 134 10.52 15.06 14.50
CA VAL A 134 9.70 13.88 14.18
C VAL A 134 8.25 14.29 14.33
N ILE A 135 7.47 14.14 13.26
CA ILE A 135 6.04 14.46 13.29
C ILE A 135 5.18 13.21 13.18
N ARG A 136 4.00 13.27 13.78
CA ARG A 136 2.88 12.35 13.58
C ARG A 136 1.66 13.21 13.27
N PHE A 137 1.21 13.16 12.02
CA PHE A 137 0.04 13.88 11.53
C PHE A 137 -1.13 12.91 11.39
N PHE A 138 -2.31 13.33 11.82
CA PHE A 138 -3.55 12.57 11.77
C PHE A 138 -4.47 13.21 10.72
N PRO A 139 -4.50 12.72 9.47
CA PRO A 139 -5.16 13.40 8.35
C PRO A 139 -6.65 13.66 8.58
N LYS A 140 -7.34 12.72 9.23
CA LYS A 140 -8.77 12.77 9.50
C LYS A 140 -9.16 13.82 10.54
N SER A 141 -8.34 14.05 11.56
CA SER A 141 -8.61 14.99 12.67
C SER A 141 -7.85 16.30 12.58
N ASN A 142 -6.88 16.42 11.66
CA ASN A 142 -5.92 17.54 11.56
C ASN A 142 -4.99 17.67 12.79
N GLU A 143 -4.91 16.66 13.64
CA GLU A 143 -4.01 16.68 14.79
C GLU A 143 -2.56 16.46 14.33
N LEU A 144 -1.63 17.14 15.01
CA LEU A 144 -0.21 17.07 14.71
C LEU A 144 0.60 17.02 16.02
N GLU A 145 1.24 15.88 16.24
CA GLU A 145 2.23 15.71 17.30
C GLU A 145 3.63 15.96 16.71
N MET A 146 4.46 16.72 17.44
CA MET A 146 5.84 17.01 17.04
C MET A 146 6.78 16.78 18.23
N LYS A 147 7.92 16.15 17.96
CA LYS A 147 9.04 16.02 18.90
C LYS A 147 10.33 16.44 18.22
N PHE A 148 11.22 17.10 18.96
CA PHE A 148 12.57 17.35 18.46
C PHE A 148 13.37 16.05 18.37
N ALA A 149 14.06 15.86 17.25
CA ALA A 149 14.98 14.76 17.05
C ALA A 149 16.19 14.96 17.97
N GLY A 150 16.31 14.14 19.02
CA GLY A 150 17.45 14.16 19.95
C GLY A 150 17.12 14.38 21.43
N VAL A 151 15.86 14.62 21.81
CA VAL A 151 15.47 14.66 23.23
C VAL A 151 15.25 13.22 23.71
N ARG A 152 16.24 12.65 24.41
CA ARG A 152 16.14 11.32 25.03
C ARG A 152 15.10 11.32 26.15
N ALA A 153 14.13 10.40 26.06
CA ALA A 153 13.60 9.69 27.22
C ALA A 153 13.41 8.20 26.84
N GLU A 154 14.31 7.41 27.41
CA GLU A 154 14.25 5.98 27.76
C GLU A 154 14.26 4.87 26.70
N LYS A 155 14.98 3.81 27.11
CA LYS A 155 15.39 2.62 26.37
C LYS A 155 14.21 1.93 25.67
N ALA A 156 14.20 1.97 24.35
CA ALA A 156 13.60 0.92 23.54
C ALA A 156 14.73 0.30 22.72
N GLU A 157 14.84 -1.01 22.80
CA GLU A 157 15.78 -1.82 22.05
C GLU A 157 15.68 -1.56 20.54
N SER A 158 16.85 -1.54 19.92
CA SER A 158 17.20 -1.92 18.54
C SER A 158 17.88 -0.81 17.74
N LYS A 159 19.03 -1.19 17.20
CA LYS A 159 19.96 -0.41 16.39
C LYS A 159 19.25 0.26 15.20
N PRO A 160 19.73 1.42 14.72
CA PRO A 160 19.26 1.98 13.46
C PRO A 160 19.51 0.96 12.34
N MET A 161 18.43 0.41 11.81
CA MET A 161 18.47 -0.53 10.69
C MET A 161 18.58 0.26 9.39
N GLU A 162 19.68 1.00 9.28
CA GLU A 162 20.20 1.55 8.03
C GLU A 162 21.12 0.47 7.46
N THR A 163 20.66 -0.25 6.42
CA THR A 163 21.43 -1.03 5.41
C THR A 163 20.62 -2.22 4.84
N GLN A 164 19.38 -2.05 4.39
CA GLN A 164 18.77 -2.97 3.42
C GLN A 164 17.79 -2.23 2.47
N PRO A 165 17.82 -2.47 1.14
CA PRO A 165 16.93 -1.79 0.18
C PRO A 165 15.43 -2.12 0.29
N ASN A 166 15.03 -3.04 1.17
CA ASN A 166 13.69 -3.67 1.17
C ASN A 166 12.87 -3.46 2.46
N TYR A 167 12.99 -2.30 3.12
CA TYR A 167 12.12 -1.98 4.26
C TYR A 167 10.78 -1.38 3.83
N SER A 168 9.71 -2.10 4.17
CA SER A 168 8.30 -1.73 3.94
C SER A 168 7.91 -0.38 4.53
N PHE A 169 7.12 0.38 3.76
CA PHE A 169 6.54 1.70 4.05
C PHE A 169 5.41 1.69 5.11
N VAL A 170 4.79 0.52 5.32
CA VAL A 170 3.71 0.31 6.30
C VAL A 170 4.01 -0.98 7.05
N ASN A 171 4.17 -0.89 8.36
CA ASN A 171 4.36 -2.07 9.20
C ASN A 171 3.08 -2.34 9.98
N LEU A 172 2.60 -3.57 9.85
CA LEU A 172 1.61 -4.10 10.77
C LEU A 172 2.24 -4.16 12.16
N SER A 173 1.49 -3.79 13.20
CA SER A 173 1.87 -4.16 14.55
C SER A 173 1.93 -5.69 14.67
N GLN A 174 2.67 -6.22 15.65
CA GLN A 174 2.72 -7.66 15.89
C GLN A 174 1.31 -8.25 16.07
N ALA A 175 0.43 -7.54 16.79
CA ALA A 175 -0.96 -7.94 17.00
C ALA A 175 -1.76 -7.96 15.69
N GLN A 176 -1.64 -6.92 14.85
CA GLN A 176 -2.32 -6.87 13.55
C GLN A 176 -1.83 -7.96 12.60
N GLY A 177 -0.51 -8.21 12.57
CA GLY A 177 0.10 -9.27 11.77
C GLY A 177 -0.41 -10.65 12.19
N GLN A 178 -0.41 -10.93 13.50
CA GLN A 178 -0.91 -12.21 14.03
C GLN A 178 -2.41 -12.39 13.77
N PHE A 179 -3.20 -11.33 13.94
CA PHE A 179 -4.62 -11.34 13.65
C PHE A 179 -4.91 -11.73 12.19
N LEU A 180 -4.27 -11.07 11.23
CA LEU A 180 -4.46 -11.39 9.81
C LEU A 180 -3.96 -12.79 9.45
N GLN A 181 -2.83 -13.23 10.01
CA GLN A 181 -2.34 -14.60 9.82
C GLN A 181 -3.35 -15.63 10.32
N ASN A 182 -3.94 -15.43 11.50
CA ASN A 182 -4.94 -16.35 12.05
C ASN A 182 -6.22 -16.35 11.20
N LEU A 183 -6.73 -15.16 10.86
CA LEU A 183 -7.96 -14.99 10.09
C LEU A 183 -7.88 -15.70 8.73
N PHE A 184 -6.81 -15.43 7.98
CA PHE A 184 -6.64 -16.02 6.66
C PHE A 184 -6.25 -17.50 6.74
N SER A 185 -5.61 -17.98 7.81
CA SER A 185 -5.28 -19.41 7.95
C SER A 185 -6.55 -20.26 8.02
N VAL A 186 -7.54 -19.80 8.78
CA VAL A 186 -8.87 -20.45 8.85
C VAL A 186 -9.54 -20.44 7.48
N ALA A 187 -9.46 -19.32 6.76
CA ALA A 187 -10.00 -19.20 5.40
C ALA A 187 -9.37 -20.21 4.44
N LEU A 188 -8.03 -20.29 4.41
CA LEU A 188 -7.30 -21.15 3.47
C LEU A 188 -7.44 -22.64 3.78
N GLN A 189 -7.69 -23.02 5.03
CA GLN A 189 -8.05 -24.41 5.35
C GLN A 189 -9.36 -24.83 4.64
N ARG A 190 -10.38 -23.96 4.63
CA ARG A 190 -11.64 -24.23 3.92
C ARG A 190 -11.44 -24.28 2.41
N ALA A 191 -10.58 -23.41 1.87
CA ALA A 191 -10.19 -23.45 0.47
C ALA A 191 -9.49 -24.77 0.13
N GLY A 192 -8.59 -25.26 0.99
CA GLY A 192 -7.91 -26.55 0.82
C GLY A 192 -8.86 -27.73 0.73
N ILE A 193 -9.93 -27.75 1.52
CA ILE A 193 -10.98 -28.78 1.44
C ILE A 193 -11.70 -28.72 0.09
N SER A 194 -12.08 -27.52 -0.35
CA SER A 194 -12.77 -27.32 -1.65
C SER A 194 -11.88 -27.73 -2.82
N LEU A 195 -10.59 -27.35 -2.78
CA LEU A 195 -9.59 -27.77 -3.77
C LEU A 195 -9.35 -29.28 -3.73
N SER A 196 -9.34 -29.90 -2.56
CA SER A 196 -9.20 -31.35 -2.43
C SER A 196 -10.35 -32.08 -3.08
N SER A 197 -11.58 -31.60 -2.87
CA SER A 197 -12.78 -32.14 -3.52
C SER A 197 -12.75 -31.95 -5.03
N LEU A 198 -12.29 -30.79 -5.51
CA LEU A 198 -12.22 -30.47 -6.93
C LEU A 198 -11.15 -31.30 -7.67
N LEU A 199 -10.01 -31.53 -7.04
CA LEU A 199 -8.89 -32.30 -7.61
C LEU A 199 -8.97 -33.81 -7.35
N GLY A 200 -9.84 -34.25 -6.43
CA GLY A 200 -9.94 -35.66 -6.03
C GLY A 200 -8.71 -36.19 -5.27
N THR A 201 -7.90 -35.31 -4.68
CA THR A 201 -6.69 -35.65 -3.92
C THR A 201 -6.53 -34.70 -2.73
N GLY A 202 -5.75 -35.09 -1.72
CA GLY A 202 -5.41 -34.20 -0.61
C GLY A 202 -4.65 -32.95 -1.09
N VAL A 203 -5.14 -31.78 -0.69
CA VAL A 203 -4.54 -30.46 -0.93
C VAL A 203 -4.42 -29.72 0.40
N SER A 204 -3.21 -29.24 0.68
CA SER A 204 -2.94 -28.42 1.86
C SER A 204 -2.60 -27.00 1.44
N VAL A 205 -3.32 -26.03 2.01
CA VAL A 205 -3.07 -24.59 1.80
C VAL A 205 -2.74 -23.95 3.14
N GLY A 206 -1.71 -23.12 3.17
CA GLY A 206 -1.24 -22.45 4.38
C GLY A 206 -0.73 -21.05 4.12
N ILE A 207 -0.54 -20.30 5.19
CA ILE A 207 0.01 -18.93 5.13
C ILE A 207 1.47 -18.98 5.52
N ARG A 208 2.29 -18.31 4.70
CA ARG A 208 3.70 -18.09 5.00
C ARG A 208 3.92 -16.70 5.58
N GLU A 209 3.26 -15.70 5.02
CA GLU A 209 3.54 -14.31 5.38
C GLU A 209 2.36 -13.40 5.04
N VAL A 210 2.16 -12.35 5.85
CA VAL A 210 1.20 -11.28 5.57
C VAL A 210 1.91 -9.95 5.81
N LEU A 211 1.89 -9.09 4.79
CA LEU A 211 2.66 -7.86 4.77
C LEU A 211 1.83 -6.73 4.19
N LEU A 212 1.95 -5.52 4.72
CA LEU A 212 1.55 -4.33 3.99
C LEU A 212 2.73 -3.86 3.13
N ARG A 213 2.45 -3.39 1.92
CA ARG A 213 3.42 -2.84 0.98
C ARG A 213 2.84 -1.61 0.30
N LYS A 214 3.72 -0.69 -0.09
CA LYS A 214 3.33 0.47 -0.91
C LYS A 214 3.00 0.01 -2.32
N MET A 215 2.03 0.64 -2.95
CA MET A 215 1.50 0.17 -4.22
C MET A 215 2.52 0.27 -5.36
N ASP A 216 3.36 1.30 -5.40
CA ASP A 216 4.44 1.42 -6.40
C ASP A 216 5.41 0.24 -6.37
N TYR A 217 5.87 -0.17 -5.18
CA TYR A 217 6.72 -1.34 -4.99
C TYR A 217 6.02 -2.61 -5.48
N VAL A 218 4.73 -2.74 -5.21
CA VAL A 218 3.95 -3.91 -5.61
C VAL A 218 3.76 -3.93 -7.13
N GLN A 219 3.49 -2.78 -7.75
CA GLN A 219 3.39 -2.64 -9.21
C GLN A 219 4.73 -2.93 -9.89
N GLU A 220 5.84 -2.42 -9.36
CA GLU A 220 7.19 -2.74 -9.85
C GLU A 220 7.51 -4.24 -9.69
N TYR A 221 7.19 -4.82 -8.53
CA TYR A 221 7.36 -6.25 -8.29
C TYR A 221 6.56 -7.07 -9.30
N LEU A 222 5.30 -6.69 -9.58
CA LEU A 222 4.47 -7.33 -10.58
C LEU A 222 5.10 -7.27 -11.97
N GLN A 223 5.70 -6.15 -12.36
CA GLN A 223 6.36 -6.01 -13.66
C GLN A 223 7.64 -6.86 -13.76
N ASN A 224 8.41 -6.95 -12.68
CA ASN A 224 9.70 -7.64 -12.63
C ASN A 224 9.58 -9.15 -12.38
N SER A 225 8.58 -9.57 -11.61
CA SER A 225 8.32 -10.96 -11.23
C SER A 225 7.12 -11.54 -11.98
N PHE A 226 6.67 -10.88 -13.05
CA PHE A 226 5.62 -11.38 -13.92
C PHE A 226 6.02 -12.74 -14.49
N GLY A 227 5.19 -13.76 -14.27
CA GLY A 227 5.31 -15.06 -14.95
C GLY A 227 4.76 -14.99 -16.37
N ASP A 228 3.94 -15.97 -16.76
CA ASP A 228 3.22 -15.89 -18.05
C ASP A 228 1.85 -15.20 -17.92
N PHE A 229 1.27 -15.25 -16.71
CA PHE A 229 -0.04 -14.71 -16.41
C PHE A 229 -0.15 -14.21 -14.98
N ILE A 230 -1.13 -13.33 -14.77
CA ILE A 230 -1.72 -13.06 -13.45
C ILE A 230 -3.22 -13.25 -13.53
N ILE A 231 -3.85 -13.48 -12.39
CA ILE A 231 -5.30 -13.46 -12.27
C ILE A 231 -5.68 -12.21 -11.50
N SER A 232 -6.56 -11.40 -12.07
CA SER A 232 -7.05 -10.18 -11.43
C SER A 232 -8.57 -10.22 -11.26
N THR A 233 -9.03 -9.70 -10.15
CA THR A 233 -10.44 -9.37 -9.90
C THR A 233 -10.50 -8.08 -9.09
N GLY A 234 -11.69 -7.59 -8.84
CA GLY A 234 -11.89 -6.52 -7.88
C GLY A 234 -13.35 -6.41 -7.47
N GLN A 235 -13.59 -5.58 -6.46
CA GLN A 235 -14.93 -5.35 -5.95
C GLN A 235 -15.79 -4.62 -6.99
N LYS A 236 -17.06 -5.04 -7.13
CA LYS A 236 -18.02 -4.41 -8.05
C LYS A 236 -18.40 -2.99 -7.60
N GLU A 237 -18.54 -2.81 -6.30
CA GLU A 237 -18.87 -1.53 -5.67
C GLU A 237 -17.62 -0.90 -5.05
N ASP A 238 -17.63 0.43 -4.94
CA ASP A 238 -16.56 1.14 -4.25
C ASP A 238 -16.68 0.92 -2.73
N ARG A 239 -15.67 0.24 -2.18
CA ARG A 239 -15.27 0.10 -0.74
C ARG A 239 -15.60 -1.26 -0.10
N PRO A 240 -14.73 -1.76 0.81
CA PRO A 240 -13.43 -1.19 1.25
C PRO A 240 -12.21 -1.75 0.49
N LEU A 241 -12.41 -2.74 -0.38
CA LEU A 241 -11.36 -3.37 -1.17
C LEU A 241 -11.31 -2.79 -2.58
N GLY A 242 -10.11 -2.75 -3.15
CA GLY A 242 -9.91 -2.38 -4.55
C GLY A 242 -9.75 -3.59 -5.45
N GLU A 243 -8.72 -3.53 -6.27
CA GLU A 243 -8.30 -4.65 -7.09
C GLU A 243 -7.52 -5.69 -6.29
N VAL A 244 -7.62 -6.93 -6.73
CA VAL A 244 -6.90 -8.08 -6.19
C VAL A 244 -6.17 -8.71 -7.35
N VAL A 245 -4.89 -9.02 -7.13
CA VAL A 245 -4.06 -9.75 -8.07
C VAL A 245 -3.55 -11.01 -7.37
N MET A 246 -3.63 -12.14 -8.07
CA MET A 246 -3.09 -13.41 -7.65
C MET A 246 -2.02 -13.84 -8.65
N LEU A 247 -0.85 -14.20 -8.12
CA LEU A 247 0.26 -14.78 -8.87
C LEU A 247 0.45 -16.24 -8.47
N MET A 248 0.75 -17.05 -9.48
CA MET A 248 1.12 -18.46 -9.34
C MET A 248 2.17 -18.79 -10.39
N ASP A 249 3.13 -19.63 -10.02
CA ASP A 249 4.11 -20.15 -10.96
C ASP A 249 3.43 -20.94 -12.11
N THR A 250 3.74 -20.60 -13.37
CA THR A 250 3.10 -21.22 -14.55
C THR A 250 3.34 -22.73 -14.60
N SER A 251 4.53 -23.19 -14.26
CA SER A 251 4.86 -24.63 -14.30
C SER A 251 4.00 -25.42 -13.32
N LYS A 252 3.65 -24.81 -12.18
CA LYS A 252 2.79 -25.39 -11.14
C LYS A 252 1.31 -25.26 -11.51
N ALA A 253 0.90 -24.13 -12.08
CA ALA A 253 -0.44 -23.93 -12.63
C ALA A 253 -0.80 -25.01 -13.65
N ARG A 254 0.16 -25.31 -14.54
CA ARG A 254 0.06 -26.34 -15.58
C ARG A 254 -0.31 -27.71 -15.01
N ILE A 255 0.32 -28.13 -13.90
CA ILE A 255 0.03 -29.41 -13.25
C ILE A 255 -1.43 -29.47 -12.79
N ILE A 256 -1.91 -28.41 -12.15
CA ILE A 256 -3.29 -28.36 -11.61
C ILE A 256 -4.30 -28.38 -12.75
N VAL A 257 -4.10 -27.54 -13.78
CA VAL A 257 -5.00 -27.47 -14.93
C VAL A 257 -5.04 -28.80 -15.69
N ASN A 258 -3.89 -29.37 -16.02
CA ASN A 258 -3.84 -30.63 -16.76
C ASN A 258 -4.43 -31.79 -15.96
N SER A 259 -4.27 -31.80 -14.63
CA SER A 259 -4.93 -32.77 -13.76
C SER A 259 -6.44 -32.73 -13.90
N LEU A 260 -7.04 -31.54 -13.81
CA LEU A 260 -8.49 -31.36 -13.92
C LEU A 260 -9.03 -31.67 -15.31
N LEU A 261 -8.25 -31.36 -16.34
CA LEU A 261 -8.59 -31.66 -17.72
C LEU A 261 -8.25 -33.10 -18.14
N LYS A 262 -7.72 -33.92 -17.21
CA LYS A 262 -7.28 -35.30 -17.46
C LYS A 262 -6.30 -35.40 -18.64
N ARG A 263 -5.38 -34.44 -18.73
CA ARG A 263 -4.31 -34.35 -19.74
C ARG A 263 -2.96 -34.73 -19.11
N PRO A 264 -1.93 -35.05 -19.92
CA PRO A 264 -0.56 -35.20 -19.41
C PRO A 264 -0.11 -33.95 -18.66
N MET A 265 0.51 -34.12 -17.48
CA MET A 265 0.86 -32.99 -16.60
C MET A 265 1.84 -31.99 -17.22
N GLU A 266 2.63 -32.43 -18.20
CA GLU A 266 3.66 -31.62 -18.87
C GLU A 266 3.11 -30.80 -20.04
N SER A 267 1.87 -31.06 -20.48
CA SER A 267 1.25 -30.37 -21.61
C SER A 267 1.26 -28.85 -21.38
N PRO A 268 1.80 -28.04 -22.31
CA PRO A 268 1.90 -26.60 -22.13
C PRO A 268 0.50 -25.97 -22.05
N LEU A 269 0.36 -24.93 -21.22
CA LEU A 269 -0.86 -24.13 -21.20
C LEU A 269 -0.94 -23.29 -22.46
N ILE A 270 -2.09 -23.35 -23.13
CA ILE A 270 -2.42 -22.53 -24.30
C ILE A 270 -3.45 -21.45 -23.96
N TYR A 271 -3.97 -21.47 -22.73
CA TYR A 271 -4.94 -20.51 -22.19
C TYR A 271 -6.20 -20.42 -23.05
N ASP A 272 -6.68 -21.58 -23.52
CA ASP A 272 -7.98 -21.67 -24.17
C ASP A 272 -9.13 -21.38 -23.18
N ARG A 273 -10.38 -21.42 -23.66
CA ARG A 273 -11.54 -21.16 -22.80
C ARG A 273 -11.65 -22.13 -21.63
N MET A 274 -11.25 -23.37 -21.81
CA MET A 274 -11.36 -24.42 -20.80
C MET A 274 -10.30 -24.25 -19.72
N GLU A 275 -9.04 -24.06 -20.12
CA GLU A 275 -7.92 -23.79 -19.21
C GLU A 275 -8.11 -22.50 -18.43
N SER A 276 -8.57 -21.44 -19.10
CA SER A 276 -8.88 -20.16 -18.44
C SER A 276 -10.01 -20.31 -17.43
N SER A 277 -11.04 -21.10 -17.75
CA SER A 277 -12.14 -21.36 -16.80
C SER A 277 -11.65 -22.11 -15.56
N VAL A 278 -10.76 -23.10 -15.73
CA VAL A 278 -10.15 -23.82 -14.59
C VAL A 278 -9.33 -22.88 -13.72
N LEU A 279 -8.48 -22.04 -14.32
CA LEU A 279 -7.67 -21.06 -13.58
C LEU A 279 -8.54 -20.05 -12.83
N SER A 280 -9.60 -19.54 -13.48
CA SER A 280 -10.56 -18.64 -12.85
C SER A 280 -11.29 -19.32 -11.69
N GLU A 281 -11.67 -20.60 -11.79
CA GLU A 281 -12.33 -21.33 -10.70
C GLU A 281 -11.41 -21.54 -9.50
N LEU A 282 -10.14 -21.90 -9.74
CA LEU A 282 -9.12 -22.01 -8.70
C LEU A 282 -8.92 -20.68 -7.97
N ALA A 283 -8.80 -19.58 -8.72
CA ALA A 283 -8.69 -18.25 -8.15
C ALA A 283 -9.95 -17.85 -7.38
N ASN A 284 -11.13 -18.18 -7.91
CA ASN A 284 -12.41 -17.90 -7.27
C ASN A 284 -12.48 -18.57 -5.89
N ILE A 285 -12.11 -19.85 -5.77
CA ILE A 285 -12.07 -20.57 -4.49
C ILE A 285 -11.14 -19.89 -3.49
N LEU A 286 -9.91 -19.58 -3.90
CA LEU A 286 -8.89 -19.03 -3.00
C LEU A 286 -9.15 -17.57 -2.61
N ILE A 287 -9.49 -16.74 -3.59
CA ILE A 287 -9.79 -15.32 -3.37
C ILE A 287 -11.05 -15.17 -2.53
N ASN A 288 -12.13 -15.92 -2.83
CA ASN A 288 -13.34 -15.85 -2.01
C ASN A 288 -13.13 -16.37 -0.60
N ALA A 289 -12.24 -17.35 -0.39
CA ALA A 289 -11.90 -17.79 0.95
C ALA A 289 -11.26 -16.64 1.75
N ILE A 290 -10.17 -16.06 1.25
CA ILE A 290 -9.44 -14.97 1.93
C ILE A 290 -10.35 -13.76 2.12
N LEU A 291 -10.91 -13.25 1.03
CA LEU A 291 -11.63 -11.99 1.03
C LEU A 291 -13.04 -12.12 1.60
N GLY A 292 -13.70 -13.26 1.42
CA GLY A 292 -15.01 -13.53 2.04
C GLY A 292 -14.91 -13.64 3.56
N THR A 293 -13.85 -14.28 4.07
CA THR A 293 -13.59 -14.32 5.53
C THR A 293 -13.28 -12.92 6.07
N LEU A 294 -12.53 -12.12 5.30
CA LEU A 294 -12.24 -10.73 5.62
C LEU A 294 -13.51 -9.88 5.65
N ALA A 295 -14.36 -9.98 4.62
CA ALA A 295 -15.62 -9.26 4.53
C ALA A 295 -16.58 -9.60 5.68
N ASN A 296 -16.69 -10.89 6.02
CA ASN A 296 -17.49 -11.35 7.15
C ASN A 296 -16.99 -10.79 8.48
N HIS A 297 -15.66 -10.77 8.68
CA HIS A 297 -15.08 -10.19 9.90
C HIS A 297 -15.35 -8.69 10.00
N LEU A 298 -15.30 -7.99 8.86
CA LEU A 298 -15.50 -6.55 8.77
C LEU A 298 -16.98 -6.14 8.67
N GLY A 299 -17.90 -7.10 8.71
CA GLY A 299 -19.35 -6.85 8.73
C GLY A 299 -19.91 -6.26 7.43
N PHE A 300 -19.28 -6.50 6.28
CA PHE A 300 -19.80 -6.03 4.99
C PHE A 300 -20.00 -7.17 3.99
N THR A 301 -20.91 -6.98 3.04
CA THR A 301 -21.11 -7.91 1.92
C THR A 301 -20.18 -7.54 0.78
N MET A 302 -19.40 -8.50 0.31
CA MET A 302 -18.45 -8.28 -0.77
C MET A 302 -18.91 -9.00 -2.04
N MET A 303 -19.12 -8.22 -3.10
CA MET A 303 -19.37 -8.74 -4.44
C MET A 303 -18.14 -8.52 -5.32
N LEU A 304 -17.47 -9.60 -5.69
CA LEU A 304 -16.34 -9.55 -6.61
C LEU A 304 -16.79 -9.71 -8.07
N ARG A 305 -16.01 -9.12 -8.97
CA ARG A 305 -16.08 -9.46 -10.40
C ARG A 305 -15.56 -10.88 -10.61
N VAL A 306 -15.92 -11.48 -11.75
CA VAL A 306 -15.34 -12.76 -12.16
C VAL A 306 -13.84 -12.58 -12.36
N PRO A 307 -12.98 -13.45 -11.80
CA PRO A 307 -11.54 -13.36 -12.02
C PRO A 307 -11.18 -13.50 -13.50
N SER A 308 -10.41 -12.54 -14.00
CA SER A 308 -9.92 -12.50 -15.37
C SER A 308 -8.42 -12.77 -15.41
N LEU A 309 -7.99 -13.51 -16.42
CA LEU A 309 -6.59 -13.75 -16.71
C LEU A 309 -6.00 -12.57 -17.50
N ALA A 310 -4.85 -12.06 -17.07
CA ALA A 310 -4.05 -11.11 -17.85
C ALA A 310 -2.70 -11.75 -18.21
N LYS A 311 -2.39 -11.77 -19.51
CA LYS A 311 -1.24 -12.48 -20.09
C LYS A 311 -0.26 -11.52 -20.76
N GLY A 312 1.02 -11.74 -20.49
CA GLY A 312 2.08 -10.85 -20.98
C GLY A 312 2.01 -9.43 -20.39
N LYS A 313 3.07 -8.66 -20.67
CA LYS A 313 3.23 -7.30 -20.13
C LYS A 313 2.15 -6.33 -20.61
N ALA A 314 1.70 -6.45 -21.86
CA ALA A 314 0.70 -5.54 -22.44
C ALA A 314 -0.70 -5.67 -21.82
N GLU A 315 -1.09 -6.87 -21.36
CA GLU A 315 -2.34 -7.02 -20.61
C GLU A 315 -2.16 -6.67 -19.14
N LEU A 316 -0.99 -6.96 -18.55
CA LEU A 316 -0.65 -6.55 -17.19
C LEU A 316 -0.85 -5.03 -17.00
N GLU A 317 -0.32 -4.21 -17.90
CA GLU A 317 -0.44 -2.74 -17.83
C GLU A 317 -1.88 -2.23 -17.85
N LYS A 318 -2.82 -3.01 -18.41
CA LYS A 318 -4.25 -2.66 -18.48
C LYS A 318 -5.01 -3.06 -17.21
N VAL A 319 -4.42 -3.88 -16.35
CA VAL A 319 -5.06 -4.31 -15.10
C VAL A 319 -5.23 -3.07 -14.21
N PRO A 320 -6.43 -2.80 -13.64
CA PRO A 320 -6.63 -1.56 -12.87
C PRO A 320 -5.76 -1.47 -11.62
N PHE A 321 -5.18 -2.60 -11.17
CA PHE A 321 -4.17 -2.68 -10.12
C PHE A 321 -2.88 -1.93 -10.50
N MET A 322 -2.55 -1.84 -11.80
CA MET A 322 -1.35 -1.18 -12.34
C MET A 322 -1.50 0.33 -12.56
N ASN A 323 -2.64 0.94 -12.19
CA ASN A 323 -2.85 2.37 -12.37
C ASN A 323 -1.82 3.20 -11.57
N PRO A 324 -0.99 4.06 -12.22
CA PRO A 324 0.03 4.86 -11.56
C PRO A 324 -0.52 5.89 -10.55
N ALA A 325 -1.79 6.29 -10.68
CA ALA A 325 -2.44 7.16 -9.70
C ALA A 325 -2.52 6.52 -8.31
N LYS A 326 -2.45 5.19 -8.24
CA LYS A 326 -2.48 4.42 -7.00
C LYS A 326 -1.11 4.30 -6.33
N LYS A 327 -0.02 4.84 -6.89
CA LYS A 327 1.36 4.61 -6.42
C LYS A 327 1.60 4.87 -4.92
N TRP A 328 0.83 5.79 -4.34
CA TRP A 328 0.92 6.17 -2.94
C TRP A 328 0.00 5.34 -2.02
N LYS A 329 -0.79 4.42 -2.57
CA LYS A 329 -1.70 3.55 -1.82
C LYS A 329 -0.97 2.38 -1.19
N VAL A 330 -1.72 1.62 -0.40
CA VAL A 330 -1.22 0.45 0.30
C VAL A 330 -1.88 -0.80 -0.26
N SER A 331 -1.09 -1.85 -0.41
CA SER A 331 -1.53 -3.19 -0.77
C SER A 331 -1.19 -4.16 0.36
N LEU A 332 -2.14 -5.02 0.70
CA LEU A 332 -1.92 -6.19 1.54
C LEU A 332 -1.41 -7.34 0.69
N ALA A 333 -0.17 -7.74 0.92
CA ALA A 333 0.46 -8.90 0.30
C ALA A 333 0.33 -10.12 1.21
N VAL A 334 -0.31 -11.18 0.71
CA VAL A 334 -0.49 -12.45 1.42
C VAL A 334 0.26 -13.53 0.65
N LYS A 335 1.34 -14.04 1.24
CA LYS A 335 2.13 -15.14 0.69
C LYS A 335 1.65 -16.45 1.30
N THR A 336 1.31 -17.40 0.45
CA THR A 336 0.75 -18.68 0.83
C THR A 336 1.62 -19.83 0.34
N SER A 337 1.40 -21.02 0.89
CA SER A 337 1.88 -22.29 0.34
C SER A 337 0.70 -23.15 -0.09
N LEU A 338 0.84 -23.79 -1.24
CA LEU A 338 -0.06 -24.81 -1.75
C LEU A 338 0.75 -26.09 -1.99
N SER A 339 0.35 -27.18 -1.33
CA SER A 339 0.97 -28.49 -1.48
C SER A 339 -0.06 -29.51 -1.94
N ILE A 340 0.30 -30.25 -3.00
CA ILE A 340 -0.51 -31.34 -3.56
C ILE A 340 0.39 -32.59 -3.62
N PRO A 341 0.41 -33.41 -2.55
CA PRO A 341 1.34 -34.53 -2.43
C PRO A 341 1.23 -35.55 -3.58
N ALA A 342 0.02 -35.82 -4.08
CA ALA A 342 -0.20 -36.76 -5.18
C ALA A 342 0.54 -36.35 -6.48
N PHE A 343 0.80 -35.05 -6.65
CA PHE A 343 1.52 -34.53 -7.82
C PHE A 343 2.98 -34.18 -7.50
N LYS A 344 3.46 -34.48 -6.29
CA LYS A 344 4.78 -34.06 -5.80
C LYS A 344 5.04 -32.57 -6.05
N SER A 345 3.98 -31.77 -5.90
CA SER A 345 3.96 -30.35 -6.28
C SER A 345 3.74 -29.49 -5.05
N GLU A 346 4.73 -28.65 -4.75
CA GLU A 346 4.60 -27.54 -3.81
C GLU A 346 4.83 -26.23 -4.57
N THR A 347 4.00 -25.23 -4.28
CA THR A 347 4.10 -23.90 -4.86
C THR A 347 3.74 -22.82 -3.85
N SER A 348 4.13 -21.59 -4.13
CA SER A 348 3.66 -20.42 -3.40
C SER A 348 2.68 -19.63 -4.26
N LEU A 349 1.59 -19.17 -3.65
CA LEU A 349 0.68 -18.23 -4.29
C LEU A 349 0.83 -16.90 -3.57
N LEU A 350 0.88 -15.82 -4.34
CA LEU A 350 0.97 -14.47 -3.81
C LEU A 350 -0.30 -13.71 -4.17
N PHE A 351 -1.01 -13.25 -3.15
CA PHE A 351 -2.16 -12.36 -3.29
C PHE A 351 -1.71 -10.94 -2.96
N MET A 352 -2.08 -9.99 -3.81
CA MET A 352 -1.86 -8.56 -3.62
C MET A 352 -3.22 -7.89 -3.66
N ILE A 353 -3.61 -7.28 -2.54
CA ILE A 353 -4.96 -6.78 -2.32
C ILE A 353 -4.87 -5.28 -2.09
N GLU A 354 -5.42 -4.48 -3.00
CA GLU A 354 -5.51 -3.04 -2.83
C GLU A 354 -6.43 -2.70 -1.67
N LEU A 355 -5.89 -1.96 -0.70
CA LEU A 355 -6.66 -1.41 0.42
C LEU A 355 -7.07 0.01 0.07
N ARG A 356 -8.35 0.22 -0.26
CA ARG A 356 -8.89 1.58 -0.49
C ARG A 356 -9.12 2.30 0.82
N THR A 357 -9.56 1.56 1.84
CA THR A 357 -9.82 2.07 3.18
C THR A 357 -9.03 1.26 4.21
N PRO A 358 -7.69 1.37 4.27
CA PRO A 358 -6.86 0.64 5.22
C PRO A 358 -7.40 0.62 6.65
N SER A 359 -7.94 1.71 7.21
CA SER A 359 -8.35 1.71 8.63
C SER A 359 -9.44 0.70 8.93
N VAL A 360 -10.35 0.40 7.99
CA VAL A 360 -11.40 -0.62 8.19
C VAL A 360 -10.81 -1.98 8.52
N PHE A 361 -9.62 -2.31 7.99
CA PHE A 361 -8.99 -3.62 8.20
C PHE A 361 -8.33 -3.77 9.58
N PHE A 362 -8.12 -2.66 10.29
CA PHE A 362 -7.30 -2.62 11.51
C PHE A 362 -7.95 -1.87 12.67
N ASP A 363 -9.06 -1.17 12.44
CA ASP A 363 -10.06 -0.90 13.45
C ASP A 363 -10.74 -2.24 13.74
N LEU A 364 -10.29 -2.91 14.80
CA LEU A 364 -11.02 -3.88 15.60
C LEU A 364 -10.02 -4.49 16.61
N GLN A 365 -9.70 -3.72 17.65
CA GLN A 365 -9.71 -4.33 18.97
C GLN A 365 -11.06 -3.95 19.56
N GLY A 366 -11.85 -4.97 19.90
CA GLY A 366 -12.79 -4.83 21.00
C GLY A 366 -12.05 -4.51 22.28
#